data_AF-A0A2E9N8N2-F1
#
_entry.id   AF-A0A2E9N8N2-F1
#
_cell.length_a   1.000
_cell.length_b   1.000
_cell.length_c   1.000
_cell.angle_alpha   90.00
_cell.angle_beta   90.00
_cell.angle_gamma   90.00
#
_symmetry.space_group_name_H-M   'P 1'
#
loop_
_entity.id
_entity.type
_entity.pdbx_description
1 polymer ?
#
loop_
_entity_poly.entity_id
_entity_poly.type
_entity_poly.pdbx_seq_one_letter_code
_entity_poly.pdbx_strand_id
1 'polypeptide(L)' 'MAFRDDLRQAFDLISHRPSVGAAATNVALPDVRRVYLGRIRYFIYYRVKPDQVEILALWHGNRGQNPEL' A
#
# COMPACT_ATOMS: atom_id res chain seq x y z
N MET A 1 1.82 -12.80 15.47
CA MET A 1 1.70 -11.40 15.93
C MET A 1 0.94 -10.66 14.85
N ALA A 2 -0.17 -9.98 15.20
CA ALA A 2 -1.13 -9.49 14.21
C ALA A 2 -0.49 -8.69 13.06
N PHE A 3 0.31 -7.67 13.38
CA PHE A 3 0.90 -6.76 12.40
C PHE A 3 1.73 -7.43 11.30
N ARG A 4 2.68 -8.30 11.68
CA ARG A 4 3.53 -9.01 10.71
C ARG A 4 2.70 -9.92 9.81
N ASP A 5 1.67 -10.56 10.37
CA ASP A 5 0.85 -11.51 9.64
C ASP A 5 -0.12 -10.80 8.68
N ASP A 6 -0.61 -9.60 9.02
CA ASP A 6 -1.35 -8.73 8.08
C ASP A 6 -0.45 -8.22 6.94
N LEU A 7 0.77 -7.77 7.25
CA LEU A 7 1.70 -7.30 6.23
C LEU A 7 2.08 -8.41 5.25
N ARG A 8 2.35 -9.63 5.75
CA ARG A 8 2.65 -10.78 4.89
C ARG A 8 1.49 -11.06 3.93
N GLN A 9 0.27 -11.17 4.44
CA GLN A 9 -0.91 -11.40 3.60
C GLN A 9 -1.11 -10.28 2.57
N ALA A 10 -0.86 -9.03 2.95
CA ALA A 10 -0.95 -7.90 2.04
C ALA A 10 0.10 -7.97 0.93
N PHE A 11 1.36 -8.29 1.25
CA PHE A 11 2.43 -8.43 0.27
C PHE A 11 2.19 -9.61 -0.67
N ASP A 12 1.72 -10.74 -0.14
CA ASP A 12 1.34 -11.89 -0.97
C ASP A 12 0.22 -11.49 -1.94
N LEU A 13 -0.83 -10.82 -1.45
CA LEU A 13 -1.94 -10.36 -2.28
C LEU A 13 -1.48 -9.39 -3.37
N ILE A 14 -0.68 -8.39 -3.01
CA ILE A 14 -0.17 -7.37 -3.93
C ILE A 14 0.74 -8.02 -5.00
N SER A 15 1.57 -8.99 -4.62
CA SER A 15 2.47 -9.67 -5.55
C SER A 15 1.72 -10.51 -6.59
N HIS A 16 0.65 -11.19 -6.18
CA HIS A 16 -0.14 -12.03 -7.09
C HIS A 16 -1.20 -11.24 -7.87
N ARG A 17 -1.69 -10.12 -7.31
CA ARG A 17 -2.74 -9.28 -7.92
C ARG A 17 -2.40 -7.79 -7.74
N PRO A 18 -1.42 -7.24 -8.47
CA PRO A 18 -0.99 -5.85 -8.32
C PRO A 18 -2.09 -4.82 -8.64
N SER A 19 -3.15 -5.23 -9.33
CA SER A 19 -4.32 -4.39 -9.64
C SER A 19 -5.31 -4.25 -8.48
N VAL A 20 -5.13 -4.95 -7.35
CA VAL A 20 -6.06 -4.95 -6.21
C VAL A 20 -6.17 -3.59 -5.49
N GLY A 21 -5.14 -2.76 -5.55
CA GLY A 21 -5.14 -1.44 -4.92
C GLY A 21 -6.07 -0.45 -5.63
N ALA A 22 -6.57 0.53 -4.90
CA ALA A 22 -7.20 1.69 -5.52
C ALA A 22 -6.11 2.65 -6.01
N ALA A 23 -6.36 3.41 -7.08
CA ALA A 23 -5.50 4.52 -7.46
C ALA A 23 -5.40 5.51 -6.30
N ALA A 24 -4.18 5.93 -5.95
CA ALA A 24 -3.95 6.92 -4.91
C ALA A 24 -4.11 8.31 -5.53
N THR A 25 -5.22 8.99 -5.20
CA THR A 25 -5.52 10.36 -5.67
C THR A 25 -5.00 11.45 -4.74
N ASN A 26 -4.33 11.04 -3.65
CA ASN A 26 -3.94 11.90 -2.53
C ASN A 26 -2.41 12.08 -2.43
N VAL A 27 -1.70 11.79 -3.52
CA VAL A 27 -0.23 11.85 -3.65
C VAL A 27 0.12 12.47 -5.00
N ALA A 28 1.31 13.05 -5.13
CA ALA A 28 1.76 13.72 -6.35
C ALA A 28 2.40 12.73 -7.34
N LEU A 29 3.02 11.65 -6.84
CA LEU A 29 3.62 10.63 -7.69
C LEU A 29 2.55 9.91 -8.55
N PRO A 30 2.76 9.81 -9.88
CA PRO A 30 1.85 9.08 -10.76
C PRO A 30 1.92 7.58 -10.53
N ASP A 31 0.88 6.88 -10.99
CA ASP A 31 0.77 5.41 -11.00
C ASP A 31 0.88 4.75 -9.62
N VAL A 32 0.61 5.52 -8.56
CA VAL A 32 0.57 5.01 -7.20
C VAL A 32 -0.78 4.38 -6.91
N ARG A 33 -0.71 3.21 -6.26
CA ARG A 33 -1.85 2.43 -5.79
C ARG A 33 -1.77 2.30 -4.28
N ARG A 34 -2.92 2.18 -3.63
CA ARG A 34 -3.01 1.99 -2.17
C ARG A 34 -3.97 0.88 -1.77
N VAL A 35 -3.61 0.15 -0.72
CA VAL A 35 -4.46 -0.84 -0.05
C VAL A 35 -4.55 -0.49 1.43
N TYR A 36 -5.77 -0.55 2.00
CA TYR A 36 -6.01 -0.32 3.42
C TYR A 36 -6.08 -1.65 4.18
N LEU A 37 -5.21 -1.80 5.18
CA LEU A 37 -5.16 -2.94 6.09
C LEU A 37 -5.98 -2.63 7.34
N GLY A 38 -7.29 -2.87 7.26
CA GLY A 38 -8.26 -2.43 8.27
C GLY A 38 -7.98 -2.90 9.70
N ARG A 39 -7.44 -4.11 9.88
CA ARG A 39 -7.13 -4.66 11.22
C ARG A 39 -6.07 -3.85 11.97
N ILE A 40 -5.07 -3.36 11.24
CA ILE A 40 -3.95 -2.59 11.80
C ILE A 40 -4.03 -1.09 11.49
N ARG A 41 -5.01 -0.69 10.67
CA ARG A 41 -5.28 0.70 10.25
C ARG A 41 -4.10 1.35 9.52
N TYR A 42 -3.45 0.60 8.64
CA TYR A 42 -2.38 1.10 7.78
C TYR A 42 -2.80 1.12 6.31
N PHE A 43 -2.25 2.07 5.57
CA PHE A 43 -2.22 2.04 4.11
C PHE A 43 -0.84 1.56 3.64
N ILE A 44 -0.83 0.67 2.66
CA ILE A 44 0.36 0.39 1.86
C ILE A 44 0.23 1.16 0.55
N TYR A 45 1.20 2.00 0.24
CA TYR A 45 1.35 2.68 -1.03
C TYR A 45 2.39 1.93 -1.86
N TYR A 46 2.08 1.64 -3.11
CA TYR A 46 2.97 0.92 -4.02
C TYR A 46 2.73 1.33 -5.46
N ARG A 47 3.67 0.99 -6.34
CA ARG A 47 3.49 1.10 -7.79
C ARG A 47 3.88 -0.20 -8.48
N VAL A 48 3.32 -0.43 -9.65
CA VAL A 48 3.57 -1.63 -10.46
C VAL A 48 4.53 -1.25 -11.58
N LYS A 49 5.63 -1.98 -11.69
CA LYS A 49 6.58 -1.94 -12.81
C LYS A 49 6.46 -3.22 -13.64
N PRO A 50 7.06 -3.28 -14.85
CA PRO A 50 6.95 -4.47 -15.71
C PRO A 50 7.38 -5.78 -15.05
N ASP A 51 8.37 -5.73 -14.16
CA ASP A 51 9.03 -6.89 -13.55
C ASP A 51 8.87 -6.97 -12.03
N GLN A 52 8.37 -5.91 -11.38
CA GLN A 52 8.31 -5.84 -9.93
C GLN A 52 7.18 -4.95 -9.40
N VAL A 53 6.88 -5.15 -8.12
CA VAL A 53 6.07 -4.20 -7.34
C VAL A 53 6.98 -3.49 -6.35
N GLU A 54 6.93 -2.16 -6.35
CA GLU A 54 7.69 -1.33 -5.41
C GLU A 54 6.78 -0.82 -4.31
N ILE A 55 7.10 -1.17 -3.07
CA ILE A 55 6.45 -0.60 -1.89
C ILE A 55 7.07 0.76 -1.61
N LEU A 56 6.26 1.81 -1.64
CA LEU A 56 6.70 3.20 -1.49
C LEU A 56 6.55 3.68 -0.04
N ALA A 57 5.45 3.30 0.62
CA ALA A 57 5.22 3.70 2.01
C ALA A 57 4.29 2.74 2.73
N LEU A 58 4.51 2.59 4.04
CA LEU A 58 3.56 2.04 5.00
C LEU A 58 3.11 3.16 5.94
N TRP A 59 1.85 3.54 5.86
CA TRP A 59 1.34 4.77 6.47
C TRP A 59 0.19 4.50 7.43
N HIS A 60 0.28 4.98 8.66
CA HIS A 60 -0.79 4.79 9.64
C HIS A 60 -1.95 5.75 9.36
N GLY A 61 -3.19 5.23 9.31
CA GLY A 61 -4.38 5.98 8.90
C GLY A 61 -4.71 7.20 9.75
N ASN A 62 -4.29 7.22 11.02
CA ASN A 62 -4.51 8.34 11.94
C ASN A 62 -3.37 9.39 11.94
N ARG A 63 -2.39 9.33 11.02
CA ARG A 63 -1.32 10.34 10.98
C ARG A 63 -1.80 11.74 10.60
N GLY A 64 -3.04 11.90 10.15
CA GLY A 64 -3.66 13.20 9.86
C GLY A 64 -3.12 13.92 8.61
N GLN A 65 -2.05 13.40 8.01
CA GLN A 65 -1.44 13.89 6.77
C GLN A 65 -1.21 12.71 5.82
N ASN A 66 -1.05 12.98 4.53
CA ASN A 66 -0.68 11.98 3.52
C ASN A 66 0.84 11.78 3.53
N PRO A 67 1.35 10.62 3.06
CA PRO A 67 2.79 10.49 2.82
C PRO A 67 3.23 11.45 1.70
N GLU A 68 4.44 11.98 1.83
CA GLU A 68 5.08 12.78 0.78
C GLU A 68 5.60 11.84 -0.32
N LEU A 69 4.71 11.50 -1.26
CA LEU A 69 4.99 10.68 -2.44
C LEU A 69 4.73 11.50 -3.71
#